data_AF-A0A4Y8L8P5-F1
#
_entry.id   AF-A0A4Y8L8P5-F1
#
_cell.length_a   1.000
_cell.length_b   1.000
_cell.length_c   1.000
_cell.angle_alpha   90.00
_cell.angle_beta   90.00
_cell.angle_gamma   90.00
#
_symmetry.space_group_name_H-M   'P 1'
#
loop_
_entity.id
_entity.type
_entity.pdbx_description
1 polymer ?
#
loop_
_entity_poly.entity_id
_entity_poly.type
_entity_poly.pdbx_seq_one_letter_code
_entity_poly.pdbx_strand_id
1 'polypeptide(L)'
;MNTNFLLEAFLHLYFYQIEFILNNKDNRLEEIKFQSEEANTDEFLKKYFKPFMLEYNTISEINELGIEINEVSIRNEDSLKTISLKELKSFIIQNVYLPEELTEEFKSNIIATKQGVYTNPDLYLEISNGQDVFYKSVELKSTKTNAIPGSSVQQILPFEWVIFVKRTDKKVTVATGHYINSITNKLPFPDRSPRPQVAFDTMVEWNKKYRKKLNSTLNIEIDIEINKEKEKIFEDWQEVLVNEWINIIEAKTVKSNEKWFNNTLRKFVLAFLENIEPKSEDEIQNFKIRIQSLIK
;
A
#
# COMPACT_ATOMS: atom_id res chain seq x y z
N MET A 1 3.92 6.86 27.30
CA MET A 1 3.00 6.51 26.19
C MET A 1 3.76 5.60 25.23
N ASN A 2 3.11 4.70 24.49
CA ASN A 2 3.83 3.75 23.61
C ASN A 2 4.55 4.52 22.48
N THR A 3 5.88 4.44 22.42
CA THR A 3 6.72 5.12 21.44
C THR A 3 6.32 4.81 19.99
N ASN A 4 5.89 3.59 19.71
CA ASN A 4 5.41 3.21 18.36
C ASN A 4 4.15 3.97 17.95
N PHE A 5 3.25 4.25 18.90
CA PHE A 5 2.04 5.01 18.65
C PHE A 5 2.34 6.48 18.37
N LEU A 6 3.30 7.07 19.09
CA LEU A 6 3.77 8.43 18.83
C LEU A 6 4.42 8.54 17.44
N LEU A 7 5.23 7.56 17.06
CA LEU A 7 5.82 7.49 15.73
C LEU A 7 4.75 7.40 14.63
N GLU A 8 3.72 6.57 14.82
CA GLU A 8 2.60 6.45 13.88
C GLU A 8 1.83 7.76 13.74
N ALA A 9 1.51 8.43 14.85
CA ALA A 9 0.87 9.74 14.85
C ALA A 9 1.74 10.82 14.17
N PHE A 10 3.05 10.80 14.42
CA PHE A 10 4.01 11.66 13.71
C PHE A 10 3.97 11.41 12.21
N LEU A 11 4.05 10.16 11.75
CA LEU A 11 4.05 9.83 10.32
C LEU A 11 2.75 10.25 9.63
N HIS A 12 1.59 10.03 10.27
CA HIS A 12 0.31 10.50 9.73
C HIS A 12 0.28 12.01 9.51
N LEU A 13 0.78 12.76 10.49
CA LEU A 13 0.83 14.21 10.42
C LEU A 13 1.87 14.69 9.40
N TYR A 14 3.04 14.05 9.39
CA TYR A 14 4.13 14.33 8.47
C TYR A 14 3.71 14.14 7.01
N PHE A 15 3.15 12.98 6.66
CA PHE A 15 2.70 12.71 5.30
C PHE A 15 1.51 13.55 4.87
N TYR A 16 0.68 14.02 5.81
CA TYR A 16 -0.35 15.02 5.55
C TYR A 16 0.25 16.40 5.23
N GLN A 17 1.26 16.84 5.98
CA GLN A 17 2.00 18.08 5.71
C GLN A 17 2.69 18.04 4.34
N ILE A 18 3.39 16.94 4.04
CA ILE A 18 4.09 16.76 2.77
C ILE A 18 3.11 16.75 1.60
N GLU A 19 1.99 16.03 1.72
CA GLU A 19 0.91 16.07 0.72
C GLU A 19 0.41 17.50 0.49
N PHE A 20 0.21 18.28 1.56
CA PHE A 20 -0.22 19.67 1.44
C PHE A 20 0.81 20.53 0.68
N ILE A 21 2.09 20.46 1.06
CA ILE A 21 3.16 21.23 0.41
C ILE A 21 3.24 20.88 -1.08
N LEU A 22 3.27 19.59 -1.40
CA LEU A 22 3.42 19.11 -2.78
C LEU A 22 2.27 19.51 -3.71
N ASN A 23 1.07 19.71 -3.16
CA ASN A 23 -0.11 20.09 -3.93
C ASN A 23 -0.39 21.60 -3.98
N ASN A 24 0.20 22.41 -3.08
CA ASN A 24 -0.18 23.81 -2.91
C ASN A 24 0.98 24.81 -3.03
N LYS A 25 2.23 24.35 -2.98
CA LYS A 25 3.42 25.20 -3.16
C LYS A 25 4.14 24.86 -4.45
N ASP A 26 4.85 25.83 -5.01
CA ASP A 26 5.84 25.54 -6.04
C ASP A 26 6.98 24.73 -5.42
N ASN A 27 7.16 23.53 -5.94
CA ASN A 27 8.10 22.53 -5.47
C ASN A 27 8.84 21.85 -6.64
N ARG A 28 8.63 22.33 -7.88
CA ARG A 28 9.27 21.83 -9.10
C ARG A 28 9.08 20.33 -9.39
N LEU A 29 8.16 19.64 -8.72
CA LEU A 29 7.85 18.22 -9.00
C LEU A 29 7.36 18.02 -10.45
N GLU A 30 6.75 19.04 -11.05
CA GLU A 30 6.30 19.05 -12.45
C GLU A 30 7.46 18.97 -13.46
N GLU A 31 8.65 19.44 -13.09
CA GLU A 31 9.85 19.40 -13.92
C GLU A 31 10.51 18.02 -13.92
N ILE A 32 10.17 17.17 -12.94
CA ILE A 32 10.76 15.84 -12.80
C ILE A 32 10.26 14.93 -13.92
N LYS A 33 11.21 14.37 -14.67
CA LYS A 33 10.94 13.46 -15.78
C LYS A 33 10.12 12.26 -15.31
N PHE A 34 8.98 12.04 -15.97
CA PHE A 34 8.19 10.84 -15.75
C PHE A 34 8.85 9.62 -16.40
N GLN A 35 9.02 8.54 -15.64
CA GLN A 35 9.52 7.26 -16.12
C GLN A 35 8.45 6.19 -15.94
N SER A 36 7.95 5.63 -17.06
CA SER A 36 6.80 4.73 -17.06
C SER A 36 7.11 3.27 -17.33
N GLU A 37 8.36 2.94 -17.67
CA GLU A 37 8.67 1.63 -18.25
C GLU A 37 8.65 0.51 -17.21
N GLU A 38 8.95 0.80 -15.93
CA GLU A 38 8.66 -0.07 -14.81
C GLU A 38 8.28 0.74 -13.56
N ALA A 39 7.19 0.37 -12.88
CA ALA A 39 6.66 1.05 -11.70
C ALA A 39 7.65 1.17 -10.51
N ASN A 40 8.79 0.48 -10.59
CA ASN A 40 9.81 0.38 -9.54
C ASN A 40 11.09 1.18 -9.91
N THR A 41 11.11 1.79 -11.10
CA THR A 41 12.30 2.43 -11.71
C THR A 41 12.25 3.95 -11.75
N ASP A 42 11.32 4.59 -11.02
CA ASP A 42 11.21 6.06 -11.02
C ASP A 42 12.34 6.72 -10.21
N GLU A 43 13.57 6.55 -10.68
CA GLU A 43 14.83 6.99 -10.05
C GLU A 43 14.87 8.52 -9.94
N PHE A 44 14.33 9.23 -10.93
CA PHE A 44 14.19 10.69 -10.89
C PHE A 44 13.30 11.14 -9.73
N LEU A 45 12.22 10.40 -9.48
CA LEU A 45 11.31 10.68 -8.38
C LEU A 45 11.97 10.40 -7.02
N LYS A 46 12.71 9.30 -6.90
CA LYS A 46 13.50 8.96 -5.69
C LYS A 46 14.52 10.05 -5.37
N LYS A 47 15.30 10.47 -6.38
CA LYS A 47 16.30 11.53 -6.27
C LYS A 47 15.70 12.90 -5.95
N TYR A 48 14.46 13.16 -6.35
CA TYR A 48 13.72 14.36 -5.97
C TYR A 48 13.28 14.32 -4.49
N PHE A 49 12.66 13.21 -4.06
CA PHE A 49 12.08 13.13 -2.72
C PHE A 49 13.11 13.12 -1.60
N LYS A 50 14.30 12.55 -1.81
CA LYS A 50 15.37 12.57 -0.79
C LYS A 50 15.69 13.99 -0.28
N PRO A 51 16.16 14.94 -1.11
CA PRO A 51 16.44 16.29 -0.64
C PRO A 51 15.18 17.04 -0.18
N PHE A 52 14.03 16.82 -0.83
CA PHE A 52 12.77 17.43 -0.44
C PHE A 52 12.33 17.04 0.99
N MET A 53 12.40 15.76 1.34
CA MET A 53 12.05 15.28 2.69
C MET A 53 13.07 15.70 3.76
N LEU A 54 14.33 15.95 3.36
CA LEU A 54 15.35 16.51 4.25
C LEU A 54 15.16 18.02 4.48
N GLU A 55 14.67 18.75 3.48
CA GLU A 55 14.25 20.14 3.64
C GLU A 55 13.04 20.23 4.57
N TYR A 56 12.02 19.41 4.34
CA TYR A 56 10.82 19.32 5.18
C TYR A 56 10.91 18.12 6.11
N ASN A 57 11.88 18.11 7.03
CA ASN A 57 12.19 16.96 7.87
C ASN A 57 11.48 16.93 9.24
N THR A 58 10.71 17.98 9.55
CA THR A 58 9.89 18.07 10.77
C THR A 58 8.45 18.44 10.45
N ILE A 59 7.59 18.36 11.46
CA ILE A 59 6.19 18.83 11.40
C ILE A 59 6.02 20.27 11.94
N SER A 60 7.12 20.99 12.19
CA SER A 60 7.07 22.29 12.88
C SER A 60 6.36 23.37 12.06
N GLU A 61 6.46 23.27 10.74
CA GLU A 61 5.93 24.24 9.79
C GLU A 61 4.43 24.08 9.55
N ILE A 62 3.79 23.03 10.08
CA ILE A 62 2.41 22.68 9.71
C ILE A 62 1.42 23.84 9.90
N ASN A 63 1.60 24.63 10.96
CA ASN A 63 0.75 25.79 11.23
C ASN A 63 1.15 27.03 10.44
N GLU A 64 2.43 27.18 10.12
CA GLU A 64 2.95 28.25 9.25
C GLU A 64 2.48 28.07 7.80
N LEU A 65 2.15 26.84 7.41
CA LEU A 65 1.52 26.49 6.13
C LEU A 65 0.01 26.80 6.07
N GLY A 66 -0.58 27.32 7.17
CA GLY A 66 -2.02 27.61 7.25
C GLY A 66 -2.91 26.38 7.45
N ILE A 67 -2.32 25.23 7.78
CA ILE A 67 -3.06 23.97 7.99
C ILE A 67 -3.73 23.95 9.37
N GLU A 68 -3.23 24.69 10.36
CA GLU A 68 -3.80 24.82 11.73
C GLU A 68 -4.19 23.46 12.36
N ILE A 69 -3.19 22.65 12.72
CA ILE A 69 -3.36 21.39 13.46
C ILE A 69 -2.65 21.49 14.81
N ASN A 70 -3.34 21.13 15.88
CA ASN A 70 -2.85 21.07 17.24
C ASN A 70 -2.87 19.64 17.81
N GLU A 71 -3.62 18.73 17.20
CA GLU A 71 -3.81 17.37 17.70
C GLU A 71 -3.95 16.35 16.55
N VAL A 72 -3.56 15.11 16.84
CA VAL A 72 -3.78 13.95 15.97
C VAL A 72 -4.61 12.93 16.73
N SER A 73 -5.75 12.54 16.17
CA SER A 73 -6.64 11.54 16.75
C SER A 73 -6.67 10.32 15.86
N ILE A 74 -6.27 9.16 16.39
CA ILE A 74 -6.30 7.87 15.68
C ILE A 74 -7.37 7.01 16.35
N ARG A 75 -8.38 6.64 15.56
CA ARG A 75 -9.43 5.68 15.93
C ARG A 75 -9.09 4.32 15.35
N ASN A 76 -9.08 3.31 16.21
CA ASN A 76 -8.90 1.91 15.86
C ASN A 76 -9.98 1.09 16.61
N GLU A 77 -10.97 0.57 15.87
CA GLU A 77 -12.17 -0.07 16.44
C GLU A 77 -12.81 0.86 17.50
N ASP A 78 -12.93 0.41 18.75
CA ASP A 78 -13.50 1.16 19.87
C ASP A 78 -12.49 2.06 20.59
N SER A 79 -11.21 1.99 20.21
CA SER A 79 -10.15 2.80 20.83
C SER A 79 -9.94 4.11 20.07
N LEU A 80 -10.06 5.23 20.78
CA LEU A 80 -9.66 6.54 20.28
C LEU A 80 -8.49 7.03 21.12
N LYS A 81 -7.39 7.38 20.46
CA LYS A 81 -6.24 8.00 21.10
C LYS A 81 -5.94 9.33 20.43
N THR A 82 -5.78 10.37 21.24
CA THR A 82 -5.45 11.72 20.79
C THR A 82 -4.11 12.13 21.34
N ILE A 83 -3.25 12.67 20.47
CA ILE A 83 -1.90 13.14 20.77
C ILE A 83 -1.82 14.62 20.45
N SER A 84 -1.21 15.40 21.33
CA SER A 84 -0.95 16.81 21.06
C SER A 84 0.23 16.98 20.11
N LEU A 85 0.18 18.01 19.26
CA LEU A 85 1.27 18.36 18.35
C LEU A 85 2.61 18.52 19.10
N LYS A 86 2.56 19.06 20.34
CA LYS A 86 3.74 19.28 21.18
C LYS A 86 4.51 17.99 21.45
N GLU A 87 3.81 16.87 21.63
CA GLU A 87 4.42 15.56 21.88
C GLU A 87 5.09 14.98 20.64
N LEU A 88 4.72 15.44 19.44
CA LEU A 88 5.26 14.96 18.17
C LEU A 88 6.44 15.81 17.67
N LYS A 89 6.68 16.99 18.24
CA LYS A 89 7.74 17.92 17.79
C LYS A 89 9.17 17.39 17.95
N SER A 90 9.38 16.39 18.81
CA SER A 90 10.70 15.77 18.99
C SER A 90 11.09 14.86 17.83
N PHE A 91 10.13 14.43 17.00
CA PHE A 91 10.41 13.57 15.87
C PHE A 91 10.96 14.37 14.68
N ILE A 92 12.08 13.88 14.14
CA ILE A 92 12.80 14.50 13.03
C ILE A 92 13.26 13.39 12.08
N ILE A 93 13.07 13.59 10.77
CA ILE A 93 13.72 12.76 9.74
C ILE A 93 15.19 13.19 9.66
N GLN A 94 16.09 12.35 10.15
CA GLN A 94 17.52 12.63 10.17
C GLN A 94 18.14 12.36 8.81
N ASN A 95 17.67 11.32 8.13
CA ASN A 95 18.19 10.93 6.84
C ASN A 95 17.13 10.24 5.96
N VAL A 96 17.35 10.27 4.65
CA VAL A 96 16.58 9.53 3.66
C VAL A 96 17.55 8.79 2.76
N TYR A 97 17.50 7.47 2.81
CA TYR A 97 18.35 6.60 2.00
C TYR A 97 17.62 6.18 0.73
N LEU A 98 18.34 6.24 -0.39
CA LEU A 98 17.97 5.64 -1.66
C LEU A 98 18.35 4.15 -1.69
N PRO A 99 17.76 3.34 -2.58
CA PRO A 99 18.07 1.91 -2.71
C PRO A 99 19.57 1.59 -2.79
N GLU A 100 20.31 2.40 -3.54
CA GLU A 100 21.76 2.26 -3.76
C GLU A 100 22.62 2.64 -2.54
N GLU A 101 22.04 3.29 -1.53
CA GLU A 101 22.72 3.74 -0.32
C GLU A 101 22.51 2.77 0.86
N LEU A 102 21.72 1.71 0.68
CA LEU A 102 21.40 0.75 1.73
C LEU A 102 22.58 -0.19 2.01
N THR A 103 23.12 -0.09 3.23
CA THR A 103 24.12 -1.02 3.78
C THR A 103 23.52 -2.41 4.03
N GLU A 104 24.35 -3.45 4.11
CA GLU A 104 23.90 -4.81 4.43
C GLU A 104 23.16 -4.93 5.77
N GLU A 105 23.48 -4.04 6.73
CA GLU A 105 22.74 -3.94 7.99
C GLU A 105 21.29 -3.48 7.77
N PHE A 106 21.09 -2.43 6.96
CA PHE A 106 19.74 -1.99 6.60
C PHE A 106 18.96 -3.07 5.86
N LYS A 107 19.63 -3.79 4.95
CA LYS A 107 18.99 -4.92 4.23
C LYS A 107 18.53 -5.99 5.21
N SER A 108 19.38 -6.34 6.18
CA SER A 108 19.06 -7.32 7.22
C SER A 108 17.86 -6.90 8.08
N ASN A 109 17.78 -5.62 8.46
CA ASN A 109 16.64 -5.07 9.22
C ASN A 109 15.34 -5.10 8.41
N ILE A 110 15.39 -4.82 7.11
CA ILE A 110 14.23 -4.91 6.22
C ILE A 110 13.78 -6.37 6.06
N ILE A 111 14.72 -7.31 5.90
CA ILE A 111 14.40 -8.74 5.81
C ILE A 111 13.72 -9.23 7.08
N ALA A 112 14.20 -8.81 8.26
CA ALA A 112 13.63 -9.20 9.53
C ALA A 112 12.19 -8.67 9.74
N THR A 113 11.80 -7.61 9.04
CA THR A 113 10.47 -6.98 9.16
C THR A 113 9.49 -7.39 8.05
N LYS A 114 9.97 -7.88 6.90
CA LYS A 114 9.14 -8.34 5.78
C LYS A 114 9.05 -9.87 5.74
N GLN A 115 7.84 -10.42 5.93
CA GLN A 115 7.56 -11.84 5.66
C GLN A 115 7.48 -12.08 4.15
N GLY A 116 8.62 -12.14 3.45
CA GLY A 116 8.60 -12.28 2.00
C GLY A 116 9.94 -12.13 1.32
N VAL A 117 9.89 -11.89 0.01
CA VAL A 117 11.08 -11.69 -0.83
C VAL A 117 11.63 -10.29 -0.57
N TYR A 118 12.91 -10.23 -0.20
CA TYR A 118 13.60 -8.96 0.02
C TYR A 118 13.50 -8.07 -1.22
N THR A 119 13.10 -6.82 -1.00
CA THR A 119 13.16 -5.75 -1.99
C THR A 119 13.64 -4.47 -1.33
N ASN A 120 14.49 -3.73 -2.05
CA ASN A 120 14.90 -2.41 -1.62
C ASN A 120 13.67 -1.49 -1.64
N PRO A 121 13.35 -0.80 -0.54
CA PRO A 121 12.32 0.23 -0.54
C PRO A 121 12.73 1.40 -1.43
N ASP A 122 11.76 2.13 -1.99
CA ASP A 122 12.06 3.30 -2.83
C ASP A 122 12.73 4.43 -2.04
N LEU A 123 12.30 4.62 -0.79
CA LEU A 123 12.98 5.48 0.19
C LEU A 123 12.99 4.76 1.54
N TYR A 124 14.08 4.94 2.29
CA TYR A 124 14.20 4.44 3.67
C TYR A 124 14.50 5.60 4.60
N LEU A 125 13.55 5.93 5.47
CA LEU A 125 13.63 7.06 6.39
C LEU A 125 14.31 6.62 7.68
N GLU A 126 15.28 7.41 8.13
CA GLU A 126 15.81 7.38 9.48
C GLU A 126 15.15 8.50 10.29
N ILE A 127 14.44 8.13 11.35
CA ILE A 127 13.62 9.04 12.15
C ILE A 127 14.12 8.95 13.58
N SER A 128 14.44 10.08 14.20
CA SER A 128 14.78 10.14 15.62
C SER A 128 13.75 10.94 16.40
N ASN A 129 13.49 10.52 17.63
CA ASN A 129 12.75 11.31 18.63
C ASN A 129 13.68 11.96 19.68
N GLY A 130 15.00 11.91 19.46
CA GLY A 130 16.05 12.33 20.40
C GLY A 130 16.53 11.26 21.38
N GLN A 131 15.81 10.15 21.53
CA GLN A 131 16.18 9.01 22.40
C GLN A 131 16.42 7.74 21.58
N ASP A 132 15.49 7.44 20.68
CA ASP A 132 15.47 6.27 19.83
C ASP A 132 15.62 6.67 18.36
N VAL A 133 16.06 5.72 17.54
CA VAL A 133 16.10 5.82 16.08
C VAL A 133 15.19 4.74 15.50
N PHE A 134 14.33 5.15 14.57
CA PHE A 134 13.37 4.30 13.88
C PHE A 134 13.66 4.33 12.39
N TYR A 135 13.38 3.20 11.74
CA TYR A 135 13.47 3.11 10.30
C TYR A 135 12.12 2.79 9.67
N LYS A 136 11.77 3.52 8.61
CA LYS A 136 10.50 3.35 7.89
C LYS A 136 10.73 3.38 6.40
N SER A 137 10.22 2.35 5.72
CA SER A 137 10.20 2.33 4.26
C SER A 137 9.02 3.11 3.70
N VAL A 138 9.25 3.70 2.54
CA VAL A 138 8.26 4.44 1.77
C VAL A 138 8.34 3.96 0.32
N GLU A 139 7.19 3.63 -0.23
CA GLU A 139 6.99 3.27 -1.62
C GLU A 139 6.62 4.51 -2.43
N LEU A 140 7.16 4.62 -3.64
CA LEU A 140 6.80 5.67 -4.58
C LEU A 140 5.99 5.07 -5.72
N LYS A 141 4.87 5.72 -6.04
CA LYS A 141 4.04 5.36 -7.19
C LYS A 141 3.80 6.59 -8.05
N SER A 142 3.83 6.40 -9.36
CA SER A 142 3.72 7.47 -10.34
C SER A 142 2.83 7.00 -11.49
N THR A 143 1.84 7.80 -11.89
CA THR A 143 0.91 7.44 -12.97
C THR A 143 0.46 8.66 -13.76
N LYS A 144 0.14 8.46 -15.04
CA LYS A 144 -0.52 9.47 -15.89
C LYS A 144 -2.03 9.39 -15.90
N THR A 145 -2.59 8.22 -15.58
CA THR A 145 -4.02 7.95 -15.73
C THR A 145 -4.70 7.92 -14.38
N ASN A 146 -4.61 6.80 -13.67
CA ASN A 146 -5.15 6.63 -12.32
C ASN A 146 -4.62 5.33 -11.69
N ALA A 147 -4.82 4.22 -12.40
CA ALA A 147 -4.53 2.88 -11.91
C ALA A 147 -3.30 2.29 -12.61
N ILE A 148 -2.46 1.62 -11.83
CA ILE A 148 -1.26 0.91 -12.30
C ILE A 148 -1.18 -0.45 -11.61
N PRO A 149 -0.46 -1.43 -12.18
CA PRO A 149 -0.05 -2.60 -11.43
C PRO A 149 0.74 -2.15 -10.20
N GLY A 150 0.36 -2.65 -9.02
CA GLY A 150 1.12 -2.44 -7.80
C GLY A 150 2.39 -3.28 -7.73
N SER A 151 3.05 -3.21 -6.59
CA SER A 151 4.14 -4.12 -6.20
C SER A 151 3.57 -5.51 -5.90
N SER A 152 4.41 -6.54 -6.01
CA SER A 152 4.00 -7.92 -5.67
C SER A 152 3.62 -7.98 -4.19
N VAL A 153 2.56 -8.74 -3.87
CA VAL A 153 2.12 -8.97 -2.48
C VAL A 153 3.22 -9.59 -1.61
N GLN A 154 4.20 -10.26 -2.23
CA GLN A 154 5.34 -10.86 -1.53
C GLN A 154 6.47 -9.86 -1.21
N GLN A 155 6.40 -8.63 -1.73
CA GLN A 155 7.48 -7.64 -1.68
C GLN A 155 7.12 -6.39 -0.86
N ILE A 156 5.82 -6.10 -0.75
CA ILE A 156 5.31 -4.88 -0.13
C ILE A 156 4.55 -5.22 1.16
N LEU A 157 4.70 -4.39 2.19
CA LEU A 157 3.86 -4.49 3.38
C LEU A 157 2.55 -3.73 3.16
N PRO A 158 1.40 -4.24 3.62
CA PRO A 158 0.11 -3.55 3.45
C PRO A 158 0.11 -2.15 4.10
N PHE A 159 0.81 -2.00 5.22
CA PHE A 159 0.93 -0.74 5.97
C PHE A 159 2.20 0.06 5.66
N GLU A 160 2.89 -0.26 4.57
CA GLU A 160 4.00 0.55 4.06
C GLU A 160 3.46 1.91 3.60
N TRP A 161 4.18 2.99 3.92
CA TRP A 161 3.80 4.33 3.47
C TRP A 161 3.99 4.48 1.96
N VAL A 162 3.08 5.18 1.31
CA VAL A 162 3.12 5.44 -0.13
C VAL A 162 3.03 6.93 -0.38
N ILE A 163 3.88 7.43 -1.28
CA ILE A 163 3.67 8.71 -1.96
C ILE A 163 3.24 8.40 -3.39
N PHE A 164 1.99 8.67 -3.71
CA PHE A 164 1.41 8.42 -5.03
C PHE A 164 1.30 9.75 -5.80
N VAL A 165 2.05 9.86 -6.89
CA VAL A 165 2.08 11.02 -7.78
C VAL A 165 1.26 10.74 -9.04
N LYS A 166 0.24 11.56 -9.28
CA LYS A 166 -0.54 11.56 -10.53
C LYS A 166 -0.13 12.75 -11.37
N ARG A 167 0.38 12.47 -12.58
CA ARG A 167 0.92 13.46 -13.52
C ARG A 167 0.00 13.56 -14.73
N THR A 168 -0.76 14.63 -14.83
CA THR A 168 -1.57 14.92 -16.02
C THR A 168 -0.92 16.03 -16.83
N ASP A 169 -1.34 16.21 -18.08
CA ASP A 169 -0.86 17.33 -18.91
C ASP A 169 -1.18 18.71 -18.30
N LYS A 170 -2.09 18.78 -17.32
CA LYS A 170 -2.55 20.03 -16.71
C LYS A 170 -1.94 20.32 -15.34
N LYS A 171 -1.56 19.28 -14.59
CA LYS A 171 -1.10 19.39 -13.21
C LYS A 171 -0.46 18.09 -12.73
N VAL A 172 0.46 18.24 -11.78
CA VAL A 172 0.87 17.14 -10.90
C VAL A 172 0.11 17.23 -9.57
N THR A 173 -0.43 16.10 -9.12
CA THR A 173 -1.09 15.99 -7.82
C THR A 173 -0.54 14.80 -7.05
N VAL A 174 -0.43 14.95 -5.74
CA VAL A 174 0.11 13.94 -4.83
C VAL A 174 -0.95 13.49 -3.83
N ALA A 175 -0.95 12.21 -3.51
CA ALA A 175 -1.67 11.63 -2.39
C ALA A 175 -0.72 10.73 -1.59
N THR A 176 -0.87 10.73 -0.27
CA THR A 176 -0.09 9.91 0.65
C THR A 176 -1.01 9.03 1.49
N GLY A 177 -0.54 7.87 1.91
CA GLY A 177 -1.30 6.93 2.73
C GLY A 177 -0.57 5.61 2.88
N HIS A 178 -1.20 4.61 3.48
CA HIS A 178 -0.67 3.26 3.46
C HIS A 178 -0.97 2.56 2.13
N TYR A 179 -0.13 1.60 1.75
CA TYR A 179 -0.25 0.87 0.49
C TYR A 179 -1.62 0.23 0.31
N ILE A 180 -2.16 -0.38 1.38
CA ILE A 180 -3.50 -0.97 1.43
C ILE A 180 -4.63 0.02 1.09
N ASN A 181 -4.43 1.31 1.36
CA ASN A 181 -5.41 2.36 1.06
C ASN A 181 -5.49 2.65 -0.46
N SER A 182 -4.45 2.29 -1.22
CA SER A 182 -4.39 2.47 -2.68
C SER A 182 -4.90 1.26 -3.46
N ILE A 183 -4.99 0.09 -2.83
CA ILE A 183 -5.42 -1.16 -3.45
C ILE A 183 -6.89 -1.06 -3.85
N THR A 184 -7.13 -1.32 -5.13
CA THR A 184 -8.47 -1.54 -5.67
C THR A 184 -8.94 -2.96 -5.42
N ASN A 185 -10.23 -3.26 -5.60
CA ASN A 185 -10.77 -4.63 -5.47
C ASN A 185 -10.43 -5.53 -6.68
N LYS A 186 -9.44 -5.17 -7.50
CA LYS A 186 -9.06 -5.92 -8.70
C LYS A 186 -7.71 -6.59 -8.50
N LEU A 187 -7.74 -7.91 -8.45
CA LEU A 187 -6.57 -8.76 -8.63
C LEU A 187 -6.46 -9.15 -10.11
N PRO A 188 -5.47 -8.62 -10.86
CA PRO A 188 -5.24 -9.13 -12.21
C PRO A 188 -4.82 -10.61 -12.11
N PHE A 189 -5.32 -11.42 -13.04
CA PHE A 189 -4.97 -12.85 -13.13
C PHE A 189 -3.46 -12.98 -13.22
N PRO A 190 -2.80 -13.65 -12.27
CA PRO A 190 -1.37 -13.52 -12.18
C PRO A 190 -0.68 -14.74 -12.82
N ASP A 191 0.28 -14.49 -13.72
CA ASP A 191 1.24 -15.49 -14.22
C ASP A 191 2.35 -15.77 -13.17
N ARG A 192 2.35 -15.03 -12.06
CA ARG A 192 3.30 -15.07 -10.93
C ARG A 192 2.56 -14.77 -9.62
N SER A 193 3.26 -14.46 -8.52
CA SER A 193 2.58 -13.86 -7.36
C SER A 193 1.85 -12.56 -7.76
N PRO A 194 0.63 -12.32 -7.27
CA PRO A 194 -0.21 -11.25 -7.77
C PRO A 194 0.34 -9.88 -7.41
N ARG A 195 0.08 -8.95 -8.31
CA ARG A 195 0.29 -7.52 -8.12
C ARG A 195 -1.09 -6.89 -8.03
N PRO A 196 -1.61 -6.55 -6.84
CA PRO A 196 -2.89 -5.86 -6.74
C PRO A 196 -2.84 -4.59 -7.58
N GLN A 197 -3.93 -4.27 -8.27
CA GLN A 197 -4.03 -2.98 -8.94
C GLN A 197 -4.17 -1.90 -7.87
N VAL A 198 -3.28 -0.90 -7.92
CA VAL A 198 -3.35 0.29 -7.07
C VAL A 198 -3.83 1.48 -7.89
N ALA A 199 -4.59 2.38 -7.28
CA ALA A 199 -5.11 3.56 -7.95
C ALA A 199 -5.01 4.83 -7.08
N PHE A 200 -4.64 5.94 -7.72
CA PHE A 200 -4.52 7.24 -7.06
C PHE A 200 -5.86 7.69 -6.49
N ASP A 201 -6.93 7.60 -7.30
CA ASP A 201 -8.26 8.05 -6.90
C ASP A 201 -8.80 7.22 -5.72
N THR A 202 -8.45 5.92 -5.63
CA THR A 202 -8.80 5.06 -4.49
C THR A 202 -8.15 5.55 -3.18
N MET A 203 -6.86 5.94 -3.23
CA MET A 203 -6.19 6.54 -2.07
C MET A 203 -6.81 7.90 -1.69
N VAL A 204 -7.13 8.74 -2.68
CA VAL A 204 -7.78 10.04 -2.44
C VAL A 204 -9.16 9.87 -1.81
N GLU A 205 -9.97 8.94 -2.30
CA GLU A 205 -11.27 8.61 -1.73
C GLU A 205 -11.15 8.09 -0.30
N TRP A 206 -10.16 7.22 -0.04
CA TRP A 206 -9.86 6.75 1.30
C TRP A 206 -9.47 7.92 2.21
N ASN A 207 -8.54 8.79 1.81
CA ASN A 207 -8.13 9.97 2.59
C ASN A 207 -9.33 10.89 2.88
N LYS A 208 -10.17 11.16 1.89
CA LYS A 208 -11.39 11.97 2.07
C LYS A 208 -12.35 11.38 3.09
N LYS A 209 -12.41 10.05 3.23
CA LYS A 209 -13.32 9.38 4.15
C LYS A 209 -12.71 9.19 5.55
N TYR A 210 -11.41 8.89 5.63
CA TYR A 210 -10.78 8.36 6.84
C TYR A 210 -9.62 9.21 7.38
N ARG A 211 -9.09 10.18 6.63
CA ARG A 211 -8.02 11.09 7.08
C ARG A 211 -8.46 12.54 6.90
N LYS A 212 -9.15 13.08 7.91
CA LYS A 212 -9.84 14.38 7.84
C LYS A 212 -9.32 15.36 8.88
N LYS A 213 -9.01 16.58 8.44
CA LYS A 213 -8.88 17.71 9.36
C LYS A 213 -10.28 18.18 9.79
N LEU A 214 -10.56 18.15 11.09
CA LEU A 214 -11.75 18.75 11.70
C LEU A 214 -11.29 19.74 12.77
N ASN A 215 -11.64 21.02 12.63
CA ASN A 215 -11.08 22.10 13.44
C ASN A 215 -9.54 22.02 13.46
N SER A 216 -8.92 21.98 14.64
CA SER A 216 -7.46 21.84 14.77
C SER A 216 -6.99 20.40 15.00
N THR A 217 -7.78 19.40 14.62
CA THR A 217 -7.44 17.98 14.85
C THR A 217 -7.41 17.23 13.53
N LEU A 218 -6.29 16.54 13.25
CA LEU A 218 -6.21 15.57 12.17
C LEU A 218 -6.77 14.23 12.68
N ASN A 219 -7.92 13.82 12.15
CA ASN A 219 -8.60 12.58 12.51
C ASN A 219 -8.24 11.48 11.51
N ILE A 220 -7.77 10.35 12.01
CA ILE A 220 -7.48 9.14 11.27
C ILE A 220 -8.41 8.04 11.79
N GLU A 221 -9.16 7.43 10.89
CA GLU A 221 -10.05 6.31 11.20
C GLU A 221 -9.58 5.05 10.46
N ILE A 222 -9.14 4.06 11.21
CA ILE A 222 -8.70 2.78 10.66
C ILE A 222 -9.93 1.90 10.47
N ASP A 223 -10.32 1.66 9.22
CA ASP A 223 -11.39 0.73 8.87
C ASP A 223 -10.85 -0.71 8.86
N ILE A 224 -11.05 -1.40 9.98
CA ILE A 224 -10.51 -2.75 10.18
C ILE A 224 -11.19 -3.77 9.27
N GLU A 225 -12.49 -3.64 8.98
CA GLU A 225 -13.18 -4.61 8.12
C GLU A 225 -12.65 -4.54 6.68
N ILE A 226 -12.54 -3.33 6.12
CA ILE A 226 -11.98 -3.14 4.79
C ILE A 226 -10.51 -3.57 4.74
N ASN A 227 -9.74 -3.28 5.80
CA ASN A 227 -8.35 -3.71 5.86
C ASN A 227 -8.24 -5.24 5.93
N LYS A 228 -9.05 -5.92 6.76
CA LYS A 228 -9.06 -7.39 6.87
C LYS A 228 -9.34 -8.07 5.54
N GLU A 229 -10.28 -7.55 4.74
CA GLU A 229 -10.54 -8.11 3.41
C GLU A 229 -9.33 -7.96 2.47
N LYS A 230 -8.66 -6.82 2.51
CA LYS A 230 -7.47 -6.54 1.70
C LYS A 230 -6.24 -7.27 2.21
N GLU A 231 -6.10 -7.49 3.52
CA GLU A 231 -5.01 -8.23 4.16
C GLU A 231 -4.99 -9.70 3.73
N LYS A 232 -6.15 -10.32 3.48
CA LYS A 232 -6.23 -11.69 2.92
C LYS A 232 -5.44 -11.84 1.63
N ILE A 233 -5.34 -10.78 0.83
CA ILE A 233 -4.55 -10.77 -0.42
C ILE A 233 -3.04 -10.88 -0.11
N PHE A 234 -2.59 -10.42 1.04
CA PHE A 234 -1.19 -10.52 1.46
C PHE A 234 -0.89 -11.82 2.20
N GLU A 235 -1.88 -12.36 2.94
CA GLU A 235 -1.75 -13.61 3.69
C GLU A 235 -1.86 -14.85 2.80
N ASP A 236 -2.94 -14.96 2.03
CA ASP A 236 -3.21 -16.10 1.13
C ASP A 236 -4.01 -15.65 -0.10
N TRP A 237 -3.29 -15.05 -1.04
CA TRP A 237 -3.88 -14.64 -2.31
C TRP A 237 -4.39 -15.81 -3.16
N GLN A 238 -3.86 -17.03 -2.96
CA GLN A 238 -4.30 -18.20 -3.73
C GLN A 238 -5.71 -18.58 -3.32
N GLU A 239 -5.98 -18.61 -2.02
CA GLU A 239 -7.32 -18.85 -1.48
C GLU A 239 -8.31 -17.75 -1.90
N VAL A 240 -7.89 -16.48 -1.95
CA VAL A 240 -8.72 -15.39 -2.49
C VAL A 240 -9.12 -15.66 -3.95
N LEU A 241 -8.20 -16.11 -4.79
CA LEU A 241 -8.49 -16.45 -6.19
C LEU A 241 -9.38 -17.69 -6.31
N VAL A 242 -9.16 -18.73 -5.49
CA VAL A 242 -10.01 -19.93 -5.47
C VAL A 242 -11.45 -19.53 -5.18
N ASN A 243 -11.68 -18.69 -4.17
CA ASN A 243 -13.01 -18.20 -3.83
C ASN A 243 -13.63 -17.34 -4.95
N GLU A 244 -12.85 -16.50 -5.62
CA GLU A 244 -13.33 -15.77 -6.80
C GLU A 244 -13.75 -16.72 -7.93
N TRP A 245 -12.96 -17.77 -8.18
CA TRP A 245 -13.23 -18.76 -9.22
C TRP A 245 -14.46 -19.61 -8.92
N ILE A 246 -14.66 -20.01 -7.66
CA ILE A 246 -15.89 -20.67 -7.20
C ILE A 246 -17.10 -19.79 -7.52
N ASN A 247 -17.06 -18.51 -7.15
CA ASN A 247 -18.15 -17.57 -7.44
C ASN A 247 -18.44 -17.42 -8.95
N ILE A 248 -17.41 -17.49 -9.81
CA ILE A 248 -17.56 -17.46 -11.27
C ILE A 248 -18.27 -18.73 -11.79
N ILE A 249 -17.96 -19.89 -11.20
CA ILE A 249 -18.54 -21.18 -11.56
C ILE A 249 -20.00 -21.27 -11.10
N GLU A 250 -20.30 -20.81 -9.88
CA GLU A 250 -21.64 -20.84 -9.29
C GLU A 250 -22.60 -19.75 -9.83
N ALA A 251 -22.06 -18.80 -10.61
CA ALA A 251 -22.86 -17.72 -11.18
C ALA A 251 -23.99 -18.25 -12.08
N LYS A 252 -25.24 -17.87 -11.76
CA LYS A 252 -26.44 -18.28 -12.50
C LYS A 252 -26.59 -17.64 -13.88
N THR A 253 -25.86 -16.55 -14.13
CA THR A 253 -25.95 -15.78 -15.37
C THR A 253 -24.57 -15.33 -15.84
N VAL A 254 -24.35 -15.33 -17.15
CA VAL A 254 -23.14 -14.79 -17.78
C VAL A 254 -23.19 -13.27 -17.81
N LYS A 255 -22.10 -12.60 -17.42
CA LYS A 255 -21.99 -11.13 -17.52
C LYS A 255 -21.70 -10.74 -18.96
N SER A 256 -22.28 -9.64 -19.44
CA SER A 256 -22.18 -9.18 -20.83
C SER A 256 -20.74 -8.91 -21.32
N ASN A 257 -19.82 -8.59 -20.40
CA ASN A 257 -18.40 -8.30 -20.70
C ASN A 257 -17.45 -9.24 -19.93
N GLU A 258 -17.85 -10.50 -19.77
CA GLU A 258 -17.04 -11.47 -19.05
C GLU A 258 -15.76 -11.84 -19.81
N LYS A 259 -14.65 -12.07 -19.08
CA LYS A 259 -13.37 -12.46 -19.68
C LYS A 259 -13.47 -13.89 -20.26
N TRP A 260 -12.76 -14.16 -21.36
CA TRP A 260 -12.68 -15.49 -21.97
C TRP A 260 -12.22 -16.59 -21.00
N PHE A 261 -11.42 -16.22 -19.99
CA PHE A 261 -10.94 -17.11 -18.95
C PHE A 261 -12.09 -17.76 -18.18
N ASN A 262 -13.12 -17.00 -17.82
CA ASN A 262 -14.25 -17.50 -17.04
C ASN A 262 -15.00 -18.61 -17.80
N ASN A 263 -15.12 -18.47 -19.12
CA ASN A 263 -15.66 -19.52 -19.98
C ASN A 263 -14.74 -20.76 -20.02
N THR A 264 -13.43 -20.56 -20.06
CA THR A 264 -12.44 -21.65 -20.04
C THR A 264 -12.47 -22.40 -18.71
N LEU A 265 -12.59 -21.68 -17.58
CA LEU A 265 -12.73 -22.25 -16.25
C LEU A 265 -13.99 -23.13 -16.15
N ARG A 266 -15.13 -22.67 -16.67
CA ARG A 266 -16.37 -23.48 -16.73
C ARG A 266 -16.19 -24.74 -17.55
N LYS A 267 -15.57 -24.64 -18.74
CA LYS A 267 -15.26 -25.82 -19.57
C LYS A 267 -14.33 -26.81 -18.85
N PHE A 268 -13.32 -26.30 -18.16
CA PHE A 268 -12.42 -27.13 -17.35
C PHE A 268 -13.19 -27.87 -16.25
N VAL A 269 -14.05 -27.19 -15.50
CA VAL A 269 -14.83 -27.80 -14.42
C VAL A 269 -15.79 -28.87 -14.95
N LEU A 270 -16.48 -28.62 -16.06
CA LEU A 270 -17.34 -29.64 -16.68
C LEU A 270 -16.53 -30.88 -17.09
N ALA A 271 -15.41 -30.70 -17.80
CA ALA A 271 -14.55 -31.82 -18.19
C ALA A 271 -13.94 -32.54 -16.98
N PHE A 272 -13.65 -31.82 -15.89
CA PHE A 272 -13.17 -32.39 -14.64
C PHE A 272 -14.26 -33.24 -13.96
N LEU A 273 -15.49 -32.74 -13.88
CA LEU A 273 -16.64 -33.48 -13.33
C LEU A 273 -16.92 -34.74 -14.14
N GLU A 274 -16.95 -34.65 -15.47
CA GLU A 274 -17.11 -35.81 -16.36
C GLU A 274 -16.02 -36.88 -16.16
N ASN A 275 -14.81 -36.49 -15.75
CA ASN A 275 -13.72 -37.42 -15.43
C ASN A 275 -13.85 -38.06 -14.04
N ILE A 276 -14.47 -37.36 -13.08
CA ILE A 276 -14.55 -37.75 -11.68
C ILE A 276 -15.83 -38.54 -11.38
N GLU A 277 -16.96 -38.19 -12.00
CA GLU A 277 -18.27 -38.83 -11.76
C GLU A 277 -18.27 -40.36 -11.90
N PRO A 278 -17.53 -40.99 -12.84
CA PRO A 278 -17.50 -42.44 -12.95
C PRO A 278 -16.66 -43.15 -11.88
N LYS A 279 -15.90 -42.42 -11.05
CA LYS A 279 -14.97 -42.99 -10.09
C LYS A 279 -15.68 -43.39 -8.81
N SER A 280 -15.19 -44.44 -8.16
CA SER A 280 -15.62 -44.85 -6.83
C SER A 280 -15.21 -43.85 -5.73
N GLU A 281 -15.86 -43.92 -4.57
CA GLU A 281 -15.54 -43.07 -3.41
C GLU A 281 -14.07 -43.20 -2.97
N ASP A 282 -13.53 -44.42 -2.97
CA ASP A 282 -12.13 -44.70 -2.63
C ASP A 282 -11.17 -44.04 -3.62
N GLU A 283 -11.47 -44.08 -4.92
CA GLU A 283 -10.66 -43.43 -5.96
C GLU A 283 -10.70 -41.90 -5.83
N ILE A 284 -11.87 -41.34 -5.50
CA ILE A 284 -12.02 -39.90 -5.24
C ILE A 284 -11.22 -39.49 -4.01
N GLN A 285 -11.26 -40.28 -2.93
CA GLN A 285 -10.52 -39.97 -1.71
C GLN A 285 -9.00 -40.06 -1.93
N ASN A 286 -8.53 -41.08 -2.65
CA ASN A 286 -7.13 -41.19 -3.05
C ASN A 286 -6.69 -40.01 -3.94
N PHE A 287 -7.56 -39.56 -4.85
CA PHE A 287 -7.30 -38.39 -5.67
C PHE A 287 -7.16 -37.11 -4.82
N LYS A 288 -8.06 -36.89 -3.84
CA LYS A 288 -8.00 -35.74 -2.93
C LYS A 288 -6.70 -35.70 -2.14
N ILE A 289 -6.30 -36.82 -1.53
CA ILE A 289 -5.04 -36.92 -0.79
C ILE A 289 -3.84 -36.60 -1.69
N ARG A 290 -3.85 -37.15 -2.91
CA ARG A 290 -2.79 -36.88 -3.89
C ARG A 290 -2.72 -35.40 -4.26
N ILE A 291 -3.85 -34.75 -4.56
CA ILE A 291 -3.88 -33.32 -4.88
C ILE A 291 -3.42 -32.47 -3.70
N GLN A 292 -3.88 -32.77 -2.48
CA GLN A 292 -3.43 -32.07 -1.27
C GLN A 292 -1.91 -32.14 -1.10
N SER A 293 -1.29 -33.29 -1.41
CA SER A 293 0.17 -33.42 -1.36
C SER A 293 0.93 -32.62 -2.42
N LEU A 294 0.25 -32.11 -3.46
CA LEU A 294 0.84 -31.33 -4.54
C LEU A 294 0.69 -29.81 -4.35
N ILE A 295 -0.12 -29.36 -3.40
CA ILE A 295 -0.25 -27.95 -3.02
C ILE A 295 1.00 -27.56 -2.21
N LYS A 296 1.59 -26.40 -2.55
CA LYS A 296 2.82 -25.88 -1.94
C LYS A 296 2.53 -24.65 -1.10
#